data_AF-A0A5C8SR24-F1
#
_entry.id   AF-A0A5C8SR24-F1
#
_cell.length_a   1.000
_cell.length_b   1.000
_cell.length_c   1.000
_cell.angle_alpha   90.00
_cell.angle_beta   90.00
_cell.angle_gamma   90.00
#
_symmetry.space_group_name_H-M   'P 1'
#
loop_
_entity.id
_entity.type
_entity.pdbx_description
1 polymer ?
#
loop_
_entity_poly.entity_id
_entity_poly.type
_entity_poly.pdbx_seq_one_letter_code
_entity_poly.pdbx_strand_id
1 'polypeptide(L)'
;MTLPDLRTLASGTLFAAALLGACTVTERTPPPAPSEIVPIPPRVAAAPTFTGPVLAPDGSCTGPVPTSAAAIELGIGECDLVRLKGRPPVDVLVGEGRAGREVQVLYTEPGAKELYFFVNNKLDRVVK
;
A
#
# COMPACT_ATOMS: atom_id res chain seq x y z
N MET A 1 21.76 -23.58 46.40
CA MET A 1 20.38 -24.05 46.57
C MET A 1 20.24 -25.39 45.85
N THR A 2 20.05 -26.46 46.64
CA THR A 2 19.27 -27.69 46.39
C THR A 2 19.41 -28.49 45.07
N LEU A 3 20.02 -29.68 45.20
CA LEU A 3 19.86 -30.97 44.46
C LEU A 3 18.42 -31.55 44.55
N PRO A 4 18.04 -32.75 43.99
CA PRO A 4 18.49 -33.53 42.81
C PRO A 4 17.33 -34.28 42.02
N ASP A 5 17.75 -35.08 41.03
CA ASP A 5 17.23 -36.41 40.60
C ASP A 5 15.82 -36.61 40.01
N LEU A 6 15.77 -37.03 38.73
CA LEU A 6 14.63 -37.75 38.15
C LEU A 6 15.08 -39.10 37.55
N ARG A 7 15.16 -40.06 38.46
CA ARG A 7 15.01 -41.52 38.36
C ARG A 7 14.49 -42.02 37.01
N THR A 8 15.34 -42.85 36.38
CA THR A 8 15.06 -44.24 35.97
C THR A 8 13.59 -44.66 36.07
N LEU A 9 13.00 -45.12 34.95
CA LEU A 9 12.16 -46.31 34.91
C LEU A 9 12.05 -46.82 33.46
N ALA A 10 12.86 -47.84 33.16
CA ALA A 10 12.64 -48.79 32.08
C ALA A 10 11.65 -49.87 32.56
N SER A 11 10.77 -50.33 31.68
CA SER A 11 9.99 -51.60 31.67
C SER A 11 8.64 -51.28 31.00
N GLY A 12 8.31 -51.80 29.82
CA GLY A 12 8.24 -53.22 29.51
C GLY A 12 6.92 -53.78 30.06
N THR A 13 5.99 -54.17 29.19
CA THR A 13 5.18 -55.43 29.19
C THR A 13 3.90 -55.23 28.35
N LEU A 14 3.74 -56.06 27.31
CA LEU A 14 2.47 -56.30 26.62
C LEU A 14 1.48 -56.99 27.56
N PHE A 15 0.19 -56.61 27.58
CA PHE A 15 -0.90 -57.58 27.72
C PHE A 15 -2.21 -57.04 27.14
N ALA A 16 -2.80 -57.83 26.25
CA ALA A 16 -4.08 -57.62 25.59
C ALA A 16 -5.25 -58.07 26.50
N ALA A 17 -6.41 -57.42 26.39
CA ALA A 17 -7.70 -58.04 26.04
C ALA A 17 -8.92 -57.20 26.49
N ALA A 18 -9.74 -56.85 25.49
CA ALA A 18 -11.21 -56.84 25.46
C ALA A 18 -12.02 -56.15 26.58
N LEU A 19 -12.61 -54.99 26.25
CA LEU A 19 -14.00 -54.69 26.63
C LEU A 19 -14.76 -54.11 25.42
N LEU A 20 -15.86 -54.78 25.11
CA LEU A 20 -16.83 -54.46 24.07
C LEU A 20 -17.74 -53.31 24.50
N GLY A 21 -18.16 -52.47 23.54
CA GLY A 21 -19.47 -51.81 23.60
C GLY A 21 -19.44 -50.28 23.71
N ALA A 22 -19.53 -49.60 22.57
CA ALA A 22 -20.50 -48.52 22.29
C ALA A 22 -20.21 -47.95 20.88
N CYS A 23 -20.80 -48.54 19.85
CA CYS A 23 -20.88 -47.92 18.54
C CYS A 23 -21.91 -46.78 18.61
N THR A 24 -21.48 -45.58 18.98
CA THR A 24 -22.28 -44.38 18.68
C THR A 24 -22.08 -44.08 17.20
N VAL A 25 -23.09 -44.42 16.39
CA VAL A 25 -23.20 -43.92 15.01
C VAL A 25 -23.39 -42.41 15.12
N THR A 26 -22.29 -41.66 15.00
CA THR A 26 -22.37 -40.26 14.60
C THR A 26 -22.73 -40.25 13.13
N GLU A 27 -23.97 -39.86 12.81
CA GLU A 27 -24.31 -39.48 11.45
C GLU A 27 -23.35 -38.37 11.00
N ARG A 28 -22.60 -38.62 9.92
CA ARG A 28 -21.83 -37.57 9.26
C ARG A 28 -22.82 -36.65 8.57
N THR A 29 -23.02 -35.45 9.13
CA THR A 29 -23.55 -34.33 8.36
C THR A 29 -22.66 -34.13 7.13
N PRO A 30 -23.21 -34.16 5.91
CA PRO A 30 -22.44 -33.86 4.71
C PRO A 30 -21.79 -32.47 4.86
N PRO A 31 -20.53 -32.30 4.45
CA PRO A 31 -19.93 -30.97 4.43
C PRO A 31 -20.81 -30.05 3.56
N PRO A 32 -21.01 -28.78 3.96
CA PRO A 32 -21.76 -27.82 3.15
C PRO A 32 -21.11 -27.72 1.77
N ALA A 33 -21.95 -27.59 0.74
CA ALA A 33 -21.48 -27.46 -0.64
C ALA A 33 -20.49 -26.28 -0.77
N PRO A 34 -19.47 -26.37 -1.64
CA PRO A 34 -18.56 -25.26 -1.88
C PRO A 34 -19.35 -24.02 -2.31
N SER A 35 -19.15 -22.91 -1.59
CA SER A 35 -19.73 -21.63 -2.00
C SER A 35 -19.23 -21.27 -3.40
N GLU A 36 -20.17 -20.96 -4.28
CA GLU A 36 -19.87 -20.45 -5.61
C GLU A 36 -19.06 -19.14 -5.50
N ILE A 37 -17.89 -19.10 -6.14
CA ILE A 37 -17.02 -17.91 -6.15
C ILE A 37 -17.67 -16.91 -7.10
N VAL A 38 -18.42 -15.96 -6.53
CA VAL A 38 -18.98 -14.84 -7.30
C VAL A 38 -17.82 -13.93 -7.74
N PRO A 39 -17.67 -13.65 -9.05
CA PRO A 39 -16.67 -12.70 -9.53
C PRO A 39 -16.91 -11.33 -8.90
N ILE A 40 -15.88 -10.76 -8.26
CA ILE A 40 -15.94 -9.38 -7.79
C ILE A 40 -15.92 -8.47 -9.02
N PRO A 41 -16.93 -7.59 -9.21
CA PRO A 41 -16.93 -6.68 -10.35
C PRO A 41 -15.71 -5.73 -10.26
N PRO A 42 -15.12 -5.34 -11.40
CA PRO A 42 -13.99 -4.42 -11.41
C PRO A 42 -14.38 -3.11 -10.74
N ARG A 43 -13.57 -2.66 -9.79
CA ARG A 43 -13.77 -1.37 -9.12
C ARG A 43 -13.55 -0.25 -10.12
N VAL A 44 -14.61 0.49 -10.44
CA VAL A 44 -14.50 1.71 -11.25
C VAL A 44 -13.76 2.76 -10.40
N ALA A 45 -12.64 3.27 -10.90
CA ALA A 45 -11.93 4.36 -10.25
C ALA A 45 -12.84 5.59 -10.15
N ALA A 46 -12.86 6.24 -8.99
CA ALA A 46 -13.59 7.50 -8.84
C ALA A 46 -13.03 8.54 -9.81
N ALA A 47 -13.90 9.42 -10.31
CA ALA A 47 -13.45 10.54 -11.12
C ALA A 47 -12.46 11.40 -10.32
N PRO A 48 -11.37 11.89 -10.94
CA PRO A 48 -10.42 12.75 -10.26
C PRO A 48 -11.12 14.02 -9.79
N THR A 49 -10.79 14.46 -8.57
CA THR A 49 -11.31 15.70 -7.96
C THR A 49 -10.55 16.95 -8.39
N PHE A 50 -9.61 16.81 -9.34
CA PHE A 50 -8.74 17.87 -9.82
C PHE A 50 -8.78 17.99 -11.35
N THR A 51 -8.32 19.14 -11.83
CA THR A 51 -8.27 19.49 -13.26
C THR A 51 -6.85 19.90 -13.64
N GLY A 52 -6.54 19.81 -14.93
CA GLY A 52 -5.27 20.27 -15.51
C GLY A 52 -4.29 19.13 -15.76
N PRO A 53 -3.17 19.42 -16.44
CA PRO A 53 -2.12 18.44 -16.68
C PRO A 53 -1.45 18.08 -15.35
N VAL A 54 -0.96 16.84 -15.29
CA VAL A 54 -0.27 16.28 -14.14
C VAL A 54 1.11 15.79 -14.53
N LEU A 55 1.99 15.63 -13.54
CA LEU A 55 3.27 14.98 -13.74
C LEU A 55 3.10 13.46 -13.85
N ALA A 56 3.75 12.87 -14.84
CA ALA A 56 3.99 11.44 -14.91
C ALA A 56 5.25 11.07 -14.10
N PRO A 57 5.43 9.79 -13.73
CA PRO A 57 6.61 9.33 -12.98
C PRO A 57 7.95 9.59 -13.67
N ASP A 58 7.95 9.78 -15.00
CA ASP A 58 9.16 10.13 -15.76
C ASP A 58 9.48 11.64 -15.77
N GLY A 59 8.69 12.45 -15.05
CA GLY A 59 8.84 13.90 -15.00
C GLY A 59 8.22 14.66 -16.16
N SER A 60 7.54 13.98 -17.09
CA SER A 60 6.81 14.62 -18.19
C SER A 60 5.44 15.11 -17.76
N CYS A 61 4.94 16.15 -18.44
CA CYS A 61 3.58 16.66 -18.26
C CYS A 61 2.61 15.97 -19.21
N THR A 62 1.47 15.49 -18.70
CA THR A 62 0.46 14.77 -19.50
C THR A 62 -0.30 15.63 -20.51
N GLY A 63 -0.09 16.95 -20.50
CA GLY A 63 -0.74 17.88 -21.41
C GLY A 63 -0.10 19.27 -21.41
N PRO A 64 -0.73 20.25 -22.10
CA PRO A 64 -0.20 21.60 -22.22
C PRO A 64 0.01 22.26 -20.85
N VAL A 65 1.24 22.72 -20.60
CA VAL A 65 1.61 23.28 -19.30
C VAL A 65 0.97 24.66 -19.10
N PRO A 66 0.23 24.91 -17.99
CA PRO A 66 -0.35 26.20 -17.71
C PRO A 66 0.73 27.26 -17.47
N THR A 67 0.41 28.53 -17.72
CA THR A 67 1.30 29.67 -17.49
C THR A 67 0.74 30.65 -16.44
N SER A 68 -0.27 30.23 -15.68
CA SER A 68 -0.98 31.09 -14.73
C SER A 68 -0.17 31.39 -13.47
N ALA A 69 0.73 30.50 -13.06
CA ALA A 69 1.57 30.71 -11.86
C ALA A 69 2.82 31.54 -12.20
N ALA A 70 3.02 32.64 -11.45
CA ALA A 70 4.19 33.50 -11.58
C ALA A 70 5.38 33.10 -10.69
N ALA A 71 5.10 32.39 -9.58
CA ALA A 71 6.09 31.95 -8.60
C ALA A 71 5.71 30.59 -8.02
N ILE A 72 6.66 29.92 -7.33
CA ILE A 72 6.42 28.64 -6.67
C ILE A 72 5.83 28.89 -5.28
N GLU A 73 4.52 28.72 -5.18
CA GLU A 73 3.74 28.93 -3.97
C GLU A 73 2.72 27.80 -3.81
N LEU A 74 2.16 27.62 -2.60
CA LEU A 74 1.13 26.62 -2.37
C LEU A 74 -0.06 26.83 -3.32
N GLY A 75 -0.65 25.74 -3.81
CA GLY A 75 -1.78 25.76 -4.73
C GLY A 75 -1.43 25.85 -6.23
N ILE A 76 -0.17 26.00 -6.62
CA ILE A 76 0.22 25.84 -8.04
C ILE A 76 0.03 24.40 -8.52
N GLY A 77 -0.12 24.21 -9.82
CA GLY A 77 -0.18 22.89 -10.44
C GLY A 77 1.17 22.19 -10.50
N GLU A 78 1.16 20.87 -10.66
CA GLU A 78 2.37 20.06 -10.79
C GLU A 78 3.23 20.49 -11.99
N CYS A 79 2.59 20.73 -13.13
CA CYS A 79 3.27 21.18 -14.34
C CYS A 79 3.71 22.64 -14.30
N ASP A 80 3.05 23.49 -13.49
CA ASP A 80 3.54 24.84 -13.22
C ASP A 80 4.89 24.78 -12.50
N LEU A 81 5.07 23.86 -11.55
CA LEU A 81 6.35 23.66 -10.87
C LEU A 81 7.46 23.35 -11.87
N VAL A 82 7.27 22.38 -12.77
CA VAL A 82 8.31 22.02 -13.76
C VAL A 82 8.67 23.20 -14.65
N ARG A 83 7.68 23.96 -15.13
CA ARG A 83 7.91 25.19 -15.89
C ARG A 83 8.70 26.22 -15.09
N LEU A 84 8.32 26.47 -13.84
CA LEU A 84 8.95 27.46 -12.98
C LEU A 84 10.37 27.05 -12.55
N LYS A 85 10.63 25.75 -12.35
CA LYS A 85 11.98 25.22 -12.08
C LYS A 85 12.85 25.24 -13.34
N GLY A 86 12.26 25.21 -14.53
CA GLY A 86 12.96 25.35 -15.82
C GLY A 86 13.84 24.15 -16.18
N ARG A 87 13.72 23.04 -15.46
CA ARG A 87 14.51 21.81 -15.63
C ARG A 87 13.68 20.60 -15.18
N PRO A 88 13.97 19.39 -15.68
CA PRO A 88 13.28 18.19 -15.22
C PRO A 88 13.55 17.92 -13.73
N PRO A 89 12.59 17.33 -13.02
CA PRO A 89 12.80 16.85 -11.66
C PRO A 89 13.83 15.71 -11.64
N VAL A 90 14.47 15.54 -10.48
CA VAL A 90 15.40 14.42 -10.24
C VAL A 90 14.64 13.11 -10.08
N ASP A 91 13.50 13.18 -9.38
CA ASP A 91 12.63 12.04 -9.15
C ASP A 91 11.18 12.50 -8.96
N VAL A 92 10.24 11.66 -9.36
CA VAL A 92 8.80 11.88 -9.23
C VAL A 92 8.15 10.61 -8.72
N LEU A 93 7.63 10.66 -7.50
CA LEU A 93 6.84 9.59 -6.92
C LEU A 93 5.37 9.92 -7.04
N VAL A 94 4.63 9.11 -7.80
CA VAL A 94 3.18 9.24 -7.97
C VAL A 94 2.49 8.14 -7.16
N GLY A 95 1.51 8.53 -6.35
CA GLY A 95 0.71 7.60 -5.56
C GLY A 95 -0.70 8.12 -5.32
N GLU A 96 -1.43 7.38 -4.50
CA GLU A 96 -2.76 7.75 -4.00
C GLU A 96 -2.73 7.72 -2.47
N GLY A 97 -3.14 8.83 -1.84
CA GLY A 97 -3.35 8.93 -0.41
C GLY A 97 -4.81 9.13 -0.07
N ARG A 98 -5.09 9.56 1.16
CA ARG A 98 -6.47 9.67 1.68
C ARG A 98 -7.32 10.66 0.91
N ALA A 99 -6.70 11.72 0.42
CA ALA A 99 -7.38 12.79 -0.30
C ALA A 99 -7.48 12.53 -1.82
N GLY A 100 -6.89 11.45 -2.33
CA GLY A 100 -6.79 11.17 -3.76
C GLY A 100 -5.34 11.13 -4.22
N ARG A 101 -5.04 11.74 -5.35
CA ARG A 101 -3.71 11.63 -5.98
C ARG A 101 -2.67 12.44 -5.19
N GLU A 102 -1.55 11.82 -4.87
CA GLU A 102 -0.43 12.45 -4.19
C GLU A 102 0.84 12.33 -5.02
N VAL A 103 1.61 13.41 -5.11
CA VAL A 103 2.89 13.42 -5.83
C VAL A 103 3.98 14.06 -5.01
N GLN A 104 5.14 13.41 -5.00
CA GLN A 104 6.37 13.95 -4.42
C GLN A 104 7.35 14.21 -5.54
N VAL A 105 7.81 15.45 -5.65
CA VAL A 105 8.76 15.87 -6.68
C VAL A 105 10.06 16.31 -6.02
N LEU A 106 11.16 15.65 -6.38
CA LEU A 106 12.49 15.97 -5.87
C LEU A 106 13.24 16.86 -6.87
N TYR A 107 13.76 17.98 -6.37
CA TYR A 107 14.78 18.78 -7.06
C TYR A 107 16.05 18.84 -6.20
N THR A 108 17.21 18.81 -6.86
CA THR A 108 18.49 19.11 -6.19
C THR A 108 18.94 20.50 -6.61
N GLU A 109 18.97 21.44 -5.67
CA GLU A 109 19.55 22.76 -5.83
C GLU A 109 21.03 22.75 -5.42
N PRO A 110 21.85 23.74 -5.86
CA PRO A 110 23.22 23.86 -5.39
C PRO A 110 23.25 23.96 -3.85
N GLY A 111 23.70 22.87 -3.20
CA GLY A 111 23.84 22.79 -1.75
C GLY A 111 22.58 22.36 -0.96
N ALA A 112 21.46 22.06 -1.61
CA ALA A 112 20.23 21.64 -0.92
C ALA A 112 19.35 20.70 -1.76
N LYS A 113 18.45 19.96 -1.11
CA LYS A 113 17.40 19.18 -1.79
C LYS A 113 16.05 19.79 -1.46
N GLU A 114 15.21 19.98 -2.46
CA GLU A 114 13.85 20.47 -2.28
C GLU A 114 12.86 19.36 -2.66
N LEU A 115 11.96 19.01 -1.74
CA LEU A 115 10.86 18.07 -1.95
C LEU A 115 9.53 18.83 -1.96
N TYR A 116 8.81 18.71 -3.06
CA TYR A 116 7.52 19.35 -3.28
C TYR A 116 6.42 18.29 -3.21
N PHE A 117 5.42 18.51 -2.35
CA PHE A 117 4.33 17.57 -2.13
C PHE A 117 3.05 18.14 -2.70
N PHE A 118 2.42 17.40 -3.61
CA PHE A 118 1.17 17.75 -4.23
C PHE A 118 0.06 16.83 -3.74
N VAL A 119 -1.12 17.40 -3.54
CA VAL A 119 -2.37 16.67 -3.32
C VAL A 119 -3.36 17.15 -4.37
N ASN A 120 -3.91 16.23 -5.16
CA ASN A 120 -4.89 16.53 -6.20
C ASN A 120 -4.46 17.68 -7.13
N ASN A 121 -3.24 17.59 -7.68
CA ASN A 121 -2.66 18.60 -8.58
C ASN A 121 -2.51 20.01 -7.98
N LYS A 122 -2.34 20.09 -6.65
CA LYS A 122 -2.08 21.34 -5.94
C LYS A 122 -0.91 21.20 -4.99
N LEU A 123 0.04 22.12 -5.07
CA LEU A 123 1.19 22.14 -4.16
C LEU A 123 0.69 22.36 -2.73
N ASP A 124 0.92 21.38 -1.85
CA ASP A 124 0.46 21.38 -0.46
C ASP A 124 1.58 21.79 0.51
N ARG A 125 2.80 21.30 0.28
CA ARG A 125 3.96 21.64 1.12
C ARG A 125 5.27 21.58 0.35
N VAL A 126 6.27 22.29 0.88
CA VAL A 126 7.67 22.23 0.44
C VAL A 126 8.58 21.89 1.62
N VAL A 127 9.53 20.98 1.42
CA VAL A 127 10.59 20.62 2.37
C VAL A 127 11.94 20.96 1.73
N LYS A 128 12.87 21.55 2.48
CA LYS A 128 14.20 21.98 2.00
C LYS A 128 15.31 21.45 2.92
#